data_AF-A0A0C9RVB7-F1
#
_entry.id   AF-A0A0C9RVB7-F1
#
_cell.length_a   1.000
_cell.length_b   1.000
_cell.length_c   1.000
_cell.angle_alpha   90.00
_cell.angle_beta   90.00
_cell.angle_gamma   90.00
#
_symmetry.space_group_name_H-M   'P 1'
#
loop_
_entity.id
_entity.type
_entity.pdbx_description
1 polymer ?
#
loop_
_entity_poly.entity_id
_entity_poly.type
_entity_poly.pdbx_seq_one_letter_code
_entity_poly.pdbx_strand_id
1 'polypeptide(L)'
;MNSTGYENKTEKKLILIWKYGLTLEDRHIHHFNALKRFSPWENCPITSCELTYNEKESGTSDAVLFHLQRMTRHDAVEISTWSHRNRQKNQIWIFLTDESPIHTTFYPEYNGLFNWSMTYRSDSDVWVPYGRTIRKS
;
A
#
# COMPACT_ATOMS: atom_id res chain seq x y z
N MET A 1 11.53 -38.03 -24.07
CA MET A 1 11.62 -36.56 -23.99
C MET A 1 10.79 -36.14 -22.78
N ASN A 2 11.44 -35.97 -21.63
CA ASN A 2 10.77 -35.59 -20.38
C ASN A 2 10.76 -34.07 -20.27
N SER A 3 9.59 -33.47 -20.46
CA SER A 3 9.34 -32.08 -20.11
C SER A 3 9.19 -31.99 -18.59
N THR A 4 10.26 -31.65 -17.88
CA THR A 4 10.17 -31.21 -16.49
C THR A 4 9.44 -29.87 -16.47
N GLY A 5 8.17 -29.90 -16.05
CA GLY A 5 7.42 -28.71 -15.70
C GLY A 5 8.08 -28.04 -14.51
N TYR A 6 8.86 -27.00 -14.77
CA TYR A 6 9.18 -26.00 -13.76
C TYR A 6 7.90 -25.19 -13.51
N GLU A 7 7.08 -25.64 -12.56
CA GLU A 7 6.16 -24.72 -11.88
C GLU A 7 7.02 -23.71 -11.14
N ASN A 8 7.17 -22.52 -11.73
CA ASN A 8 7.72 -21.37 -11.03
C ASN A 8 6.77 -21.07 -9.87
N LYS A 9 7.13 -21.53 -8.66
CA LYS A 9 6.45 -21.17 -7.42
C LYS A 9 6.52 -19.65 -7.29
N THR A 10 5.43 -18.96 -7.63
CA THR A 10 5.36 -17.50 -7.54
C THR A 10 5.59 -17.11 -6.09
N GLU A 11 6.72 -16.48 -5.81
CA GLU A 11 7.06 -16.00 -4.47
C GLU A 11 5.96 -15.03 -4.01
N LYS A 12 5.37 -15.30 -2.85
CA LYS A 12 4.30 -14.47 -2.30
C LYS A 12 4.89 -13.13 -1.85
N LYS A 13 4.31 -12.04 -2.31
CA LYS A 13 4.72 -10.68 -1.98
C LYS A 13 3.96 -10.16 -0.77
N LEU A 14 4.68 -9.65 0.22
CA LEU A 14 4.12 -9.13 1.45
C LEU A 14 4.06 -7.60 1.40
N ILE A 15 2.88 -7.03 1.69
CA ILE A 15 2.63 -5.59 1.65
C ILE A 15 2.17 -5.16 3.04
N LEU A 16 3.00 -4.37 3.72
CA LEU A 16 2.68 -3.80 5.03
C LEU A 16 1.86 -2.52 4.86
N ILE A 17 0.72 -2.45 5.56
CA ILE A 17 -0.01 -1.21 5.75
C ILE A 17 0.40 -0.60 7.10
N TRP A 18 1.19 0.46 7.07
CA TRP A 18 1.91 0.97 8.24
C TRP A 18 1.02 1.80 9.18
N LYS A 19 1.11 1.54 10.50
CA LYS A 19 0.40 2.12 11.68
C LYS A 19 -1.13 2.25 11.62
N TYR A 20 -1.66 2.85 10.56
CA TYR A 20 -3.06 3.23 10.40
C TYR A 20 -3.83 2.27 9.48
N GLY A 21 -3.32 1.05 9.32
CA GLY A 21 -3.85 0.11 8.34
C GLY A 21 -5.24 -0.43 8.65
N LEU A 22 -5.62 -0.59 9.92
CA LEU A 22 -6.97 -1.03 10.28
C LEU A 22 -8.05 -0.04 9.83
N THR A 23 -7.77 1.28 9.89
CA THR A 23 -8.71 2.29 9.37
C THR A 23 -8.84 2.21 7.84
N LEU A 24 -7.74 1.92 7.14
CA LEU A 24 -7.77 1.73 5.69
C LEU A 24 -8.49 0.45 5.30
N GLU A 25 -8.30 -0.62 6.08
CA GLU A 25 -8.95 -1.89 5.92
C GLU A 25 -10.47 -1.76 6.06
N ASP A 26 -10.94 -1.09 7.12
CA ASP A 26 -12.37 -0.84 7.30
C ASP A 26 -13.01 -0.10 6.13
N ARG A 27 -12.28 0.86 5.55
CA ARG A 27 -12.76 1.62 4.40
C ARG A 27 -12.72 0.82 3.09
N HIS A 28 -11.57 0.24 2.71
CA HIS A 28 -11.34 -0.30 1.37
C HIS A 28 -11.56 -1.81 1.26
N ILE A 29 -11.50 -2.54 2.37
CA ILE A 29 -11.64 -4.00 2.40
C ILE A 29 -12.99 -4.37 3.00
N HIS A 30 -13.44 -3.67 4.05
CA HIS A 30 -14.75 -3.92 4.66
C HIS A 30 -15.88 -3.04 4.10
N HIS A 31 -15.57 -1.95 3.39
CA HIS A 31 -16.55 -0.96 2.93
C HIS A 31 -17.47 -0.48 4.09
N PHE A 32 -16.88 -0.26 5.27
CA PHE A 32 -17.56 0.06 6.53
C PHE A 32 -18.62 -0.97 6.97
N ASN A 33 -18.52 -2.21 6.49
CA ASN A 33 -19.36 -3.33 6.89
C ASN A 33 -18.51 -4.41 7.55
N ALA A 34 -18.52 -4.44 8.89
CA ALA A 34 -17.72 -5.40 9.68
C ALA A 34 -18.02 -6.88 9.39
N LEU A 35 -19.15 -7.20 8.76
CA LEU A 35 -19.53 -8.58 8.40
C LEU A 35 -19.03 -9.02 7.02
N LYS A 36 -18.54 -8.08 6.21
CA LYS A 36 -18.10 -8.35 4.83
C LYS A 36 -16.65 -7.95 4.66
N ARG A 37 -15.84 -8.88 4.17
CA ARG A 37 -14.44 -8.63 3.81
C ARG A 37 -14.24 -8.95 2.33
N PHE A 38 -13.97 -7.92 1.54
CA PHE A 38 -13.69 -8.05 0.11
C PHE A 38 -12.21 -8.32 -0.09
N SER A 39 -11.86 -9.12 -1.11
CA SER A 39 -10.46 -9.30 -1.46
C SER A 39 -9.94 -8.03 -2.14
N PRO A 40 -8.83 -7.43 -1.69
CA PRO A 40 -8.21 -6.31 -2.41
C PRO A 40 -7.65 -6.75 -3.78
N TRP A 41 -7.58 -8.06 -4.02
CA TRP A 41 -7.08 -8.68 -5.25
C TRP A 41 -8.22 -9.14 -6.18
N GLU A 42 -9.46 -8.73 -5.92
CA GLU A 42 -10.60 -9.11 -6.77
C GLU A 42 -10.37 -8.66 -8.22
N ASN A 43 -10.51 -9.57 -9.19
CA ASN A 43 -10.19 -9.36 -10.60
C ASN A 43 -8.72 -9.02 -10.90
N CYS A 44 -7.80 -9.26 -9.96
CA CYS A 44 -6.36 -9.17 -10.22
C CYS A 44 -5.85 -10.52 -10.75
N PRO A 45 -5.13 -10.57 -11.90
CA PRO A 45 -4.53 -11.81 -12.40
C PRO A 45 -3.38 -12.31 -11.50
N ILE A 46 -2.83 -11.42 -10.66
CA ILE A 46 -1.76 -11.74 -9.71
C ILE A 46 -2.40 -12.00 -8.35
N THR A 47 -2.28 -13.24 -7.86
CA THR A 47 -2.87 -13.69 -6.59
C THR A 47 -1.83 -13.96 -5.50
N SER A 48 -0.54 -13.88 -5.82
CA SER A 48 0.58 -14.13 -4.91
C SER A 48 0.93 -12.91 -4.07
N CYS A 49 -0.07 -12.24 -3.48
CA CYS A 49 0.10 -11.05 -2.64
C CYS A 49 -0.60 -11.23 -1.29
N GLU A 50 -0.01 -10.68 -0.22
CA GLU A 50 -0.56 -10.69 1.13
C GLU A 50 -0.46 -9.32 1.76
N LEU A 51 -1.54 -8.90 2.43
CA LEU A 51 -1.52 -7.72 3.27
C LEU A 51 -1.16 -8.10 4.70
N THR A 52 -0.34 -7.29 5.34
CA THR A 52 -0.07 -7.36 6.77
C THR A 52 -0.24 -5.99 7.42
N TYR A 53 -0.58 -6.02 8.71
CA TYR A 53 -0.68 -4.85 9.58
C TYR A 53 0.32 -4.94 10.74
N ASN A 54 1.18 -5.95 10.73
CA ASN A 54 2.18 -6.16 11.75
C ASN A 54 3.42 -5.32 11.45
N GLU A 55 3.59 -4.20 12.15
CA GLU A 55 4.71 -3.28 11.93
C GLU A 55 6.10 -3.92 12.13
N LYS A 56 6.18 -5.05 12.84
CA LYS A 56 7.43 -5.82 12.98
C LYS A 56 7.93 -6.38 11.64
N GLU A 57 7.05 -6.50 10.65
CA GLU A 57 7.35 -6.99 9.29
C GLU A 57 7.79 -5.85 8.36
N SER A 58 7.93 -4.63 8.88
CA SER A 58 8.48 -3.48 8.15
C SER A 58 9.83 -3.79 7.51
N GLY A 59 10.72 -4.53 8.18
CA GLY A 59 12.03 -4.90 7.64
C GLY A 59 12.03 -6.02 6.59
N THR A 60 10.92 -6.72 6.40
CA THR A 60 10.82 -7.93 5.54
C THR A 60 9.76 -7.82 4.45
N SER A 61 8.86 -6.84 4.52
CA SER A 61 7.82 -6.65 3.52
C SER A 61 8.41 -6.19 2.18
N ASP A 62 7.88 -6.67 1.06
CA ASP A 62 8.28 -6.23 -0.27
C ASP A 62 7.82 -4.79 -0.56
N ALA A 63 6.69 -4.38 0.03
CA ALA A 63 6.20 -3.00 -0.03
C ALA A 63 5.62 -2.51 1.30
N VAL A 64 5.64 -1.19 1.49
CA VAL A 64 5.11 -0.52 2.68
C VAL A 64 4.24 0.66 2.25
N LEU A 65 2.98 0.66 2.67
CA LEU A 65 1.99 1.68 2.38
C LEU A 65 1.82 2.63 3.57
N PHE A 66 1.94 3.94 3.30
CA PHE A 66 1.82 5.01 4.28
C PHE A 66 0.61 5.89 3.97
N HIS A 67 -0.33 6.00 4.90
CA HIS A 67 -1.52 6.85 4.75
C HIS A 67 -1.24 8.27 5.22
N LEU A 68 -0.93 9.18 4.30
CA LEU A 68 -0.37 10.50 4.65
C LEU A 68 -1.30 11.32 5.55
N GLN A 69 -2.62 11.27 5.36
CA GLN A 69 -3.58 12.04 6.16
C GLN A 69 -3.62 11.65 7.64
N ARG A 70 -3.12 10.46 7.98
CA ARG A 70 -3.06 9.99 9.37
C ARG A 70 -1.68 10.17 9.97
N MET A 71 -0.65 10.42 9.16
CA MET A 71 0.70 10.59 9.64
C MET A 71 0.88 11.94 10.32
N THR A 72 1.59 11.91 11.44
CA THR A 72 2.09 13.09 12.14
C THR A 72 3.49 13.44 11.66
N ARG A 73 3.99 14.62 12.06
CA ARG A 73 5.40 14.97 11.81
C ARG A 73 6.36 13.99 12.48
N HIS A 74 6.01 13.46 13.66
CA HIS A 74 6.81 12.45 14.34
C HIS A 74 6.95 11.19 13.47
N ASP A 75 5.86 10.74 12.85
CA ASP A 75 5.88 9.61 11.93
C ASP A 75 6.76 9.88 10.70
N ALA A 76 6.71 11.09 10.16
CA ALA A 76 7.58 11.49 9.05
C ALA A 76 9.07 11.42 9.40
N VAL A 77 9.45 11.90 10.58
CA VAL A 77 10.82 11.80 11.11
C VAL A 77 11.23 10.33 11.32
N GLU A 78 10.33 9.51 11.85
CA GLU A 78 10.55 8.09 12.08
C GLU A 78 10.84 7.35 10.78
N ILE A 79 9.99 7.51 9.76
CA ILE A 79 10.16 6.83 8.48
C ILE A 79 11.37 7.38 7.69
N SER A 80 11.69 8.67 7.82
CA SER A 80 12.91 9.24 7.24
C SER A 80 14.16 8.60 7.86
N THR A 81 14.19 8.49 9.20
CA THR A 81 15.28 7.80 9.91
C THR A 81 15.38 6.33 9.51
N TRP A 82 14.24 5.64 9.38
CA TRP A 82 14.21 4.26 8.93
C TRP A 82 14.75 4.11 7.51
N SER A 83 14.35 4.98 6.57
CA SER A 83 14.81 4.95 5.18
C SER A 83 16.34 4.98 5.06
N HIS A 84 17.02 5.72 5.93
CA HIS A 84 18.48 5.81 5.93
C HIS A 84 19.19 4.61 6.59
N ARG A 85 18.53 3.88 7.49
CA ARG A 85 19.20 2.88 8.35
C ARG A 85 18.81 1.44 8.03
N ASN A 86 17.52 1.16 7.87
CA ASN A 86 17.02 -0.22 7.87
C ASN A 86 16.11 -0.55 6.68
N ARG A 87 16.02 0.32 5.68
CA ARG A 87 15.21 0.04 4.48
C ARG A 87 15.91 -0.97 3.58
N GLN A 88 15.21 -2.04 3.25
CA GLN A 88 15.70 -3.05 2.30
C GLN A 88 15.85 -2.46 0.90
N LYS A 89 16.90 -2.86 0.18
CA LYS A 89 17.24 -2.31 -1.15
C LYS A 89 16.11 -2.41 -2.18
N ASN A 90 15.31 -3.46 -2.11
CA ASN A 90 14.23 -3.74 -3.08
C ASN A 90 12.83 -3.46 -2.53
N GLN A 91 12.73 -2.86 -1.34
CA GLN A 91 11.42 -2.56 -0.74
C GLN A 91 10.83 -1.28 -1.33
N ILE A 92 9.59 -1.36 -1.82
CA ILE A 92 8.87 -0.22 -2.39
C ILE A 92 8.10 0.52 -1.31
N TRP A 93 8.29 1.83 -1.23
CA TRP A 93 7.52 2.69 -0.33
C TRP A 93 6.47 3.45 -1.11
N ILE A 94 5.23 3.32 -0.67
CA ILE A 94 4.05 3.83 -1.35
C ILE A 94 3.37 4.82 -0.42
N PHE A 95 3.11 6.04 -0.88
CA PHE A 95 2.23 6.94 -0.14
C PHE A 95 0.81 6.83 -0.69
N LEU A 96 -0.16 6.78 0.22
CA LEU A 96 -1.58 6.89 -0.08
C LEU A 96 -2.09 8.26 0.35
N THR A 97 -2.78 8.94 -0.57
CA THR A 97 -3.62 10.09 -0.24
C THR A 97 -4.88 10.12 -1.10
N ASP A 98 -6.01 10.15 -0.42
CA ASP A 98 -7.36 10.46 -0.92
C ASP A 98 -7.79 11.90 -0.61
N GLU A 99 -6.85 12.84 -0.48
CA GLU A 99 -7.14 14.26 -0.23
C GLU A 99 -6.39 15.14 -1.22
N SER A 100 -6.95 16.32 -1.49
CA SER A 100 -6.30 17.29 -2.36
C SER A 100 -4.96 17.77 -1.79
N PRO A 101 -4.01 18.26 -2.62
CA PRO A 101 -2.72 18.76 -2.12
C PRO A 101 -2.81 19.87 -1.07
N ILE A 102 -3.92 20.63 -1.05
CA ILE A 102 -4.17 21.69 -0.05
C ILE A 102 -4.58 21.10 1.31
N HIS A 103 -5.20 19.92 1.30
CA HIS A 103 -5.67 19.21 2.50
C HIS A 103 -4.71 18.11 2.96
N THR A 104 -3.68 17.80 2.17
CA THR A 104 -2.63 16.85 2.54
C THR A 104 -1.41 17.61 3.08
N THR A 105 -1.01 17.29 4.31
CA THR A 105 0.21 17.86 4.90
C THR A 105 1.43 17.11 4.38
N PHE A 106 2.29 17.81 3.64
CA PHE A 106 3.58 17.27 3.19
C PHE A 106 4.70 17.78 4.09
N TYR A 107 5.26 16.89 4.89
CA TYR A 107 6.42 17.19 5.71
C TYR A 107 7.71 17.19 4.87
N PRO A 108 8.67 18.11 5.10
CA PRO A 108 9.96 18.10 4.41
C PRO A 108 10.70 16.76 4.50
N GLU A 109 10.50 16.04 5.60
CA GLU A 109 11.06 14.72 5.88
C GLU A 109 10.65 13.65 4.85
N TYR A 110 9.57 13.87 4.09
CA TYR A 110 9.13 12.98 3.01
C TYR A 110 9.95 13.07 1.73
N ASN A 111 10.80 14.09 1.59
CA ASN A 111 11.54 14.31 0.36
C ASN A 111 12.42 13.11 0.00
N GLY A 112 12.18 12.52 -1.17
CA GLY A 112 12.92 11.35 -1.67
C GLY A 112 12.61 10.01 -0.98
N LEU A 113 11.57 9.92 -0.14
CA LEU A 113 11.25 8.66 0.56
C LEU A 113 10.45 7.66 -0.28
N PHE A 114 9.43 8.14 -1.00
CA PHE A 114 8.46 7.27 -1.67
C PHE A 114 8.86 6.98 -3.11
N ASN A 115 8.58 5.76 -3.58
CA ASN A 115 8.74 5.39 -4.99
C ASN A 115 7.43 5.53 -5.76
N TRP A 116 6.33 5.10 -5.14
CA TRP A 116 5.02 5.03 -5.80
C TRP A 116 4.01 5.91 -5.09
N SER A 117 3.12 6.43 -5.91
CA SER A 117 1.96 7.21 -5.51
C SER A 117 0.70 6.35 -5.63
N MET A 118 -0.15 6.41 -4.60
CA MET A 118 -1.47 5.79 -4.59
C MET A 118 -2.52 6.87 -4.31
N THR A 119 -3.22 7.36 -5.33
CA THR A 119 -4.09 8.55 -5.18
C THR A 119 -5.33 8.52 -6.08
N TYR A 120 -6.23 9.50 -5.92
CA TYR A 120 -7.38 9.69 -6.80
C TYR A 120 -7.02 10.13 -8.23
N ARG A 121 -5.81 10.63 -8.46
CA ARG A 121 -5.38 11.05 -9.79
C ARG A 121 -5.12 9.84 -10.67
N SER A 122 -5.61 9.87 -11.92
CA SER A 122 -5.45 8.76 -12.87
C SER A 122 -4.02 8.53 -13.34
N ASP A 123 -3.10 9.47 -13.06
CA ASP A 123 -1.68 9.39 -13.42
C ASP A 123 -0.79 8.89 -12.26
N SER A 124 -1.36 8.50 -11.11
CA SER A 124 -0.60 7.85 -10.04
C SER A 124 -0.26 6.39 -10.36
N ASP A 125 0.84 5.88 -9.80
CA ASP A 125 1.30 4.50 -10.00
C ASP A 125 0.23 3.46 -9.64
N VAL A 126 -0.53 3.72 -8.57
CA VAL A 126 -1.69 2.92 -8.15
C VAL A 126 -2.92 3.82 -8.05
N TRP A 127 -3.79 3.77 -9.05
CA TRP A 127 -4.97 4.62 -9.10
C TRP A 127 -6.08 4.15 -8.14
N VAL A 128 -6.53 5.06 -7.27
CA VAL A 128 -7.62 4.85 -6.29
C VAL A 128 -8.68 5.94 -6.45
N PRO A 129 -9.58 5.84 -7.43
CA PRO A 129 -10.60 6.86 -7.65
C PRO A 129 -11.62 6.90 -6.50
N TYR A 130 -12.18 8.08 -6.20
CA TYR A 130 -13.28 8.21 -5.23
C TYR A 130 -14.52 7.38 -5.59
N GLY A 131 -14.68 7.05 -6.86
CA GLY A 131 -15.76 6.23 -7.36
C GLY A 131 -15.57 5.89 -8.83
N ARG A 132 -16.39 4.97 -9.32
CA ARG A 132 -16.43 4.57 -10.73
C ARG A 132 -17.86 4.49 -11.20
N THR A 133 -18.12 4.91 -12.44
CA THR A 133 -19.40 4.66 -13.09
C THR A 133 -19.49 3.20 -13.48
N ILE A 134 -20.52 2.50 -13.00
CA ILE A 134 -20.81 1.12 -13.39
C ILE A 134 -21.92 1.13 -14.44
N ARG A 135 -21.78 0.31 -15.49
CA ARG A 135 -22.87 0.10 -16.45
C ARG A 135 -23.98 -0.64 -15.71
N LYS A 136 -25.18 -0.06 -15.69
CA LYS A 136 -26.36 -0.73 -15.15
C LYS A 136 -26.74 -1.85 -16.14
N SER A 137 -26.73 -3.09 -15.64
CA SER A 137 -27.25 -4.28 -16.34
C SER A 137 -28.77 -4.27 -16.36
#